data_AF-A0A8J5MI16-F1
#
_entry.id   AF-A0A8J5MI16-F1
#
_cell.length_a   1.000
_cell.length_b   1.000
_cell.length_c   1.000
_cell.angle_alpha   90.00
_cell.angle_beta   90.00
_cell.angle_gamma   90.00
#
_symmetry.space_group_name_H-M   'P 1'
#
loop_
_entity.id
_entity.type
_entity.pdbx_description
1 polymer ?
#
loop_
_entity_poly.entity_id
_entity_poly.type
_entity_poly.pdbx_seq_one_letter_code
_entity_poly.pdbx_strand_id
1 'polypeptide(L)'
;MGYSSDIRWRHIVLQYVYNIEISVAADVLGVSVRSLHLFKTTGYVDNKPKAERSSKWPPEVQQFVQEYVKQHPCFYFQELRESLKEKFSTRYCCSDSHICRVLRFDLGLSGKILTKRAWGSIPKKHQEYVNRLLSFYNGPE
;
A
#
# COMPACT_ATOMS: atom_id res chain seq x y z
N MET A 1 9.16 -14.22 6.96
CA MET A 1 10.39 -14.69 6.30
C MET A 1 10.19 -16.16 6.00
N GLY A 2 10.02 -16.51 4.73
CA GLY A 2 9.97 -17.91 4.31
C GLY A 2 11.32 -18.28 3.70
N TYR A 3 11.76 -19.53 3.89
CA TYR A 3 12.86 -20.09 3.11
C TYR A 3 12.54 -20.01 1.61
N SER A 4 13.59 -19.99 0.78
CA SER A 4 13.44 -20.01 -0.68
C SER A 4 12.51 -21.15 -1.13
N SER A 5 11.79 -20.94 -2.23
CA SER A 5 10.97 -22.00 -2.85
C SER A 5 11.83 -23.24 -3.18
N ASP A 6 13.08 -23.04 -3.58
CA ASP A 6 14.03 -24.13 -3.88
C ASP A 6 14.28 -25.05 -2.67
N ILE A 7 14.48 -24.49 -1.47
CA ILE A 7 14.66 -25.27 -0.23
C ILE A 7 13.40 -26.09 0.09
N ARG A 8 12.22 -25.52 -0.14
CA ARG A 8 10.94 -26.20 0.09
C ARG A 8 10.73 -27.35 -0.90
N TRP A 9 11.07 -27.16 -2.17
CA TRP A 9 11.04 -28.22 -3.18
C TRP A 9 12.04 -29.34 -2.87
N ARG A 10 13.27 -29.00 -2.48
CA ARG A 10 14.28 -29.99 -2.08
C ARG A 10 13.82 -30.81 -0.89
N HIS A 11 13.20 -30.19 0.11
CA HIS A 11 12.62 -30.92 1.23
C HIS A 11 11.52 -31.91 0.80
N ILE A 12 10.62 -31.50 -0.11
CA ILE A 12 9.60 -32.40 -0.66
C ILE A 12 10.25 -33.61 -1.32
N VAL A 13 11.26 -33.39 -2.16
CA VAL A 13 11.94 -34.48 -2.86
C VAL A 13 12.61 -35.44 -1.87
N LEU A 14 13.35 -34.91 -0.89
CA LEU A 14 14.01 -35.73 0.14
C LEU A 14 13.00 -36.55 0.95
N GLN A 15 11.87 -35.96 1.32
CA GLN A 15 10.90 -36.63 2.17
C GLN A 15 9.97 -37.59 1.41
N TYR A 16 9.45 -37.21 0.24
CA TYR A 16 8.43 -37.98 -0.47
C TYR A 16 8.98 -38.88 -1.58
N VAL A 17 10.11 -38.53 -2.19
CA VAL A 17 10.75 -39.37 -3.23
C VAL A 17 11.78 -40.30 -2.61
N TYR A 18 12.63 -39.76 -1.73
CA TYR A 18 13.72 -40.52 -1.11
C TYR A 18 13.38 -41.09 0.27
N ASN A 19 12.18 -40.81 0.80
CA ASN A 19 11.71 -41.30 2.10
C ASN A 19 12.67 -41.01 3.27
N ILE A 20 13.33 -39.85 3.23
CA ILE A 20 14.29 -39.42 4.25
C ILE A 20 13.53 -38.82 5.44
N GLU A 21 14.00 -39.10 6.65
CA GLU A 21 13.46 -38.51 7.87
C GLU A 21 13.62 -36.99 7.91
N ILE A 22 12.65 -36.29 8.53
CA ILE A 22 12.62 -34.83 8.59
C ILE A 22 13.85 -34.27 9.32
N SER A 23 14.34 -34.96 10.34
CA SER A 23 15.58 -34.63 11.07
C SER A 23 16.78 -34.57 10.13
N VAL A 24 17.01 -35.63 9.37
CA VAL A 24 18.12 -35.72 8.41
C VAL A 24 17.96 -34.69 7.28
N ALA A 25 16.75 -34.50 6.77
CA ALA A 25 16.48 -33.48 5.76
C ALA A 25 16.73 -32.05 6.30
N ALA A 26 16.46 -31.80 7.59
CA ALA A 26 16.75 -30.53 8.25
C ALA A 26 18.26 -30.24 8.28
N ASP A 27 19.05 -31.25 8.65
CA ASP A 27 20.49 -31.17 8.72
C ASP A 27 21.11 -30.94 7.32
N VAL A 28 20.67 -31.71 6.32
CA VAL A 28 21.14 -31.60 4.93
C VAL A 28 20.83 -30.23 4.31
N LEU A 29 19.65 -29.67 4.62
CA LEU A 29 19.22 -28.38 4.07
C LEU A 29 19.69 -27.18 4.91
N GLY A 30 20.26 -27.41 6.09
CA GLY A 30 20.63 -26.35 7.04
C GLY A 30 19.42 -25.56 7.56
N VAL A 31 18.28 -26.23 7.73
CA VAL A 31 16.99 -25.63 8.12
C VAL A 31 16.55 -26.20 9.46
N SER A 32 15.82 -25.44 10.28
CA SER A 32 15.30 -26.00 11.53
C SER A 32 14.21 -27.05 11.27
N VAL A 33 14.22 -28.15 12.05
CA VAL A 33 13.17 -29.19 12.02
C VAL A 33 11.78 -28.58 12.18
N ARG A 34 11.65 -27.56 13.04
CA ARG A 34 10.40 -26.82 13.25
C ARG A 34 9.87 -26.19 11.96
N SER A 35 10.77 -25.64 11.13
CA SER A 35 10.40 -25.02 9.85
C SER A 35 9.92 -26.04 8.82
N LEU A 36 10.55 -27.22 8.76
CA LEU A 36 10.11 -28.32 7.91
C LEU A 36 8.77 -28.90 8.38
N HIS A 37 8.58 -29.04 9.69
CA HIS A 37 7.31 -29.49 10.25
C HIS A 37 6.17 -28.48 9.96
N LEU A 38 6.44 -27.19 10.12
CA LEU A 38 5.50 -26.13 9.76
C LEU A 38 5.18 -26.15 8.26
N PHE A 39 6.16 -26.46 7.42
CA PHE A 39 5.94 -26.61 5.99
C PHE A 39 5.02 -27.80 5.68
N LYS A 40 5.24 -28.96 6.31
CA LYS A 40 4.39 -30.14 6.17
C LYS A 40 2.94 -29.87 6.58
N THR A 41 2.72 -29.12 7.67
CA THR A 41 1.36 -28.76 8.13
C THR A 41 0.72 -27.68 7.27
N THR A 42 1.52 -26.77 6.71
CA THR A 42 1.02 -25.64 5.93
C THR A 42 0.72 -26.04 4.48
N GLY A 43 1.53 -26.92 3.87
CA GLY A 43 1.31 -27.46 2.53
C GLY A 43 1.64 -26.54 1.35
N TYR A 44 2.16 -25.33 1.60
CA TYR A 44 2.44 -24.34 0.54
C TYR A 44 3.93 -24.27 0.17
N VAL A 45 4.26 -24.76 -1.03
CA VAL A 45 5.60 -24.68 -1.64
C VAL A 45 5.92 -23.30 -2.17
N ASP A 46 4.88 -22.57 -2.58
CA ASP A 46 4.99 -21.16 -2.90
C ASP A 46 4.54 -20.28 -1.74
N ASN A 47 4.86 -18.99 -1.78
CA ASN A 47 4.36 -18.08 -0.75
C ASN A 47 2.84 -18.06 -0.81
N LYS A 48 2.16 -18.21 0.34
CA LYS A 48 0.70 -18.08 0.40
C LYS A 48 0.29 -16.78 -0.30
N PRO A 49 -0.71 -16.80 -1.20
CA PRO A 49 -1.28 -15.56 -1.70
C PRO A 49 -1.70 -14.74 -0.49
N LYS A 50 -1.22 -13.50 -0.42
CA LYS A 50 -1.45 -12.63 0.72
C LYS A 50 -2.96 -12.44 0.80
N ALA A 51 -3.59 -12.98 1.84
CA ALA A 51 -5.04 -12.94 2.00
C ALA A 51 -5.54 -11.51 1.77
N GLU A 52 -6.55 -11.38 0.92
CA GLU A 52 -7.16 -10.09 0.64
C GLU A 52 -7.73 -9.55 1.95
N ARG A 53 -7.15 -8.45 2.43
CA ARG A 53 -7.60 -7.84 3.68
C ARG A 53 -8.97 -7.23 3.43
N SER A 54 -9.97 -7.64 4.21
CA SER A 54 -11.36 -7.15 4.18
C SER A 54 -11.50 -5.64 4.46
N SER A 55 -10.42 -4.96 4.83
CA SER A 55 -10.40 -3.53 5.17
C SER A 55 -10.15 -2.60 3.98
N LYS A 56 -10.26 -3.07 2.74
CA LYS A 56 -10.05 -2.24 1.56
C LYS A 56 -11.28 -1.36 1.35
N TRP A 57 -11.07 -0.06 1.12
CA TRP A 57 -12.15 0.78 0.57
C TRP A 57 -12.66 0.18 -0.73
N PRO A 58 -13.97 0.26 -1.01
CA PRO A 58 -14.51 -0.18 -2.29
C PRO A 58 -13.87 0.60 -3.44
N PRO A 59 -13.85 0.03 -4.65
CA PRO A 59 -13.17 0.61 -5.80
C PRO A 59 -13.68 2.02 -6.14
N GLU A 60 -14.97 2.29 -5.90
CA GLU A 60 -15.59 3.61 -6.10
C GLU A 60 -14.93 4.71 -5.26
N VAL A 61 -14.69 4.45 -3.97
CA VAL A 61 -14.03 5.40 -3.06
C VAL A 61 -12.57 5.57 -3.46
N GLN A 62 -11.90 4.49 -3.85
CA GLN A 62 -10.52 4.53 -4.32
C GLN A 62 -10.38 5.41 -5.57
N GLN A 63 -11.27 5.24 -6.55
CA GLN A 63 -11.29 6.00 -7.79
C GLN A 63 -11.54 7.49 -7.51
N PHE A 64 -12.49 7.81 -6.64
CA PHE A 64 -12.74 9.19 -6.22
C PHE A 64 -11.48 9.84 -5.62
N VAL A 65 -10.79 9.15 -4.70
CA VAL A 65 -9.57 9.69 -4.08
C VAL A 65 -8.46 9.88 -5.10
N GLN A 66 -8.29 8.97 -6.05
CA GLN A 66 -7.31 9.15 -7.12
C GLN A 66 -7.61 10.38 -7.98
N GLU A 67 -8.87 10.62 -8.31
CA GLU A 67 -9.28 11.78 -9.09
C GLU A 67 -9.13 13.08 -8.30
N TYR A 68 -9.55 13.08 -7.03
CA TYR A 68 -9.38 14.21 -6.11
C TYR A 68 -7.92 14.62 -5.98
N VAL A 69 -7.01 13.66 -5.77
CA VAL A 69 -5.56 13.94 -5.65
C VAL A 69 -4.95 14.45 -6.96
N LYS A 70 -5.52 14.09 -8.12
CA LYS A 70 -5.09 14.64 -9.43
C LYS A 70 -5.54 16.10 -9.59
N GLN A 71 -6.78 16.41 -9.20
CA GLN A 71 -7.34 17.76 -9.30
C GLN A 71 -6.72 18.70 -8.26
N HIS A 72 -6.42 18.20 -7.06
CA HIS A 72 -5.88 18.98 -5.95
C HIS A 72 -4.49 18.44 -5.53
N PRO A 73 -3.40 18.75 -6.24
CA PRO A 73 -2.07 18.20 -5.94
C PRO A 73 -1.45 18.70 -4.63
N CYS A 74 -1.92 19.82 -4.07
CA CYS A 74 -1.54 20.30 -2.72
C CYS A 74 -2.77 20.40 -1.81
N PHE A 75 -3.53 19.32 -1.68
CA PHE A 75 -4.67 19.25 -0.77
C PHE A 75 -4.19 19.12 0.69
N TYR A 76 -5.01 19.63 1.63
CA TYR A 76 -4.84 19.32 3.04
C TYR A 76 -5.59 18.04 3.39
N PHE A 77 -5.05 17.31 4.37
CA PHE A 77 -5.64 16.03 4.79
C PHE A 77 -7.07 16.18 5.33
N GLN A 78 -7.35 17.31 5.99
CA GLN A 78 -8.67 17.72 6.46
C GLN A 78 -9.68 17.81 5.31
N GLU A 79 -9.31 18.46 4.19
CA GLU A 79 -10.17 18.64 3.00
C GLU A 79 -10.52 17.29 2.35
N LEU A 80 -9.53 16.39 2.26
CA LEU A 80 -9.78 15.04 1.75
C LEU A 80 -10.76 14.27 2.67
N ARG A 81 -10.64 14.43 3.99
CA ARG A 81 -11.54 13.78 4.94
C ARG A 81 -12.96 14.33 4.85
N GLU A 82 -13.11 15.63 4.71
CA GLU A 82 -14.42 16.30 4.59
C GLU A 82 -15.11 15.92 3.28
N SER A 83 -14.41 15.99 2.15
CA SER A 83 -14.94 15.57 0.85
C SER A 83 -15.33 14.08 0.81
N LEU A 84 -14.57 13.21 1.49
CA LEU A 84 -14.93 11.80 1.65
C LEU A 84 -16.21 11.62 2.47
N LYS A 85 -16.38 12.36 3.57
CA LYS A 85 -17.60 12.32 4.39
C LYS A 85 -18.81 12.85 3.64
N GLU A 86 -18.64 13.92 2.86
CA GLU A 86 -19.70 14.53 2.07
C GLU A 86 -20.21 13.58 1.00
N LYS A 87 -19.31 12.94 0.23
CA LYS A 87 -19.71 12.06 -0.88
C LYS A 87 -20.20 10.68 -0.46
N PHE A 88 -19.55 10.06 0.53
CA PHE A 88 -19.80 8.65 0.85
C PHE A 88 -20.54 8.44 2.19
N SER A 89 -20.90 9.52 2.89
CA SER A 89 -21.51 9.50 4.23
C SER A 89 -20.66 8.68 5.24
N THR A 90 -21.07 8.59 6.50
CA THR A 90 -20.34 7.89 7.59
C THR A 90 -20.24 6.36 7.41
N ARG A 91 -20.59 5.83 6.23
CA ARG A 91 -20.57 4.39 5.90
C ARG A 91 -19.17 3.77 5.93
N TYR A 92 -18.13 4.58 5.74
CA TYR A 92 -16.74 4.12 5.74
C TYR A 92 -15.92 4.72 6.86
N CYS A 93 -14.93 3.96 7.33
CA CYS A 93 -13.97 4.44 8.31
C CYS A 93 -13.06 5.50 7.67
N CYS A 94 -13.38 6.78 7.93
CA CYS A 94 -12.61 7.94 7.49
C CYS A 94 -11.77 8.52 8.65
N SER A 95 -11.16 7.65 9.47
CA SER A 95 -10.17 8.07 10.45
C SER A 95 -8.85 8.39 9.75
N ASP A 96 -8.06 9.28 10.34
CA ASP A 96 -6.82 9.74 9.68
C ASP A 96 -5.82 8.60 9.48
N SER A 97 -5.77 7.66 10.42
CA SER A 97 -4.96 6.45 10.30
C SER A 97 -5.44 5.54 9.16
N HIS A 98 -6.75 5.40 8.97
CA HIS A 98 -7.32 4.60 7.89
C HIS A 98 -7.04 5.24 6.53
N ILE A 99 -7.30 6.54 6.39
CA ILE A 99 -7.04 7.30 5.16
C ILE A 99 -5.54 7.21 4.80
N CYS A 100 -4.63 7.44 5.76
CA CYS A 100 -3.18 7.32 5.54
C CYS A 100 -2.77 5.92 5.07
N ARG A 101 -3.37 4.88 5.68
CA ARG A 101 -3.10 3.49 5.31
C ARG A 101 -3.57 3.20 3.88
N VAL A 102 -4.79 3.61 3.52
CA VAL A 102 -5.36 3.37 2.19
C VAL A 102 -4.57 4.12 1.12
N LEU A 103 -4.26 5.40 1.35
CA LEU A 103 -3.42 6.20 0.45
C LEU A 103 -2.10 5.49 0.17
N ARG A 104 -1.42 5.00 1.21
CA ARG A 104 -0.08 4.41 1.07
C ARG A 104 -0.10 3.00 0.50
N PHE A 105 -0.99 2.13 1.00
CA PHE A 105 -0.93 0.69 0.74
C PHE A 105 -1.87 0.22 -0.36
N ASP A 106 -3.06 0.82 -0.47
CA ASP A 106 -4.05 0.40 -1.47
C ASP A 106 -3.93 1.25 -2.74
N LEU A 107 -3.69 2.55 -2.61
CA LEU A 107 -3.56 3.49 -3.73
C LEU A 107 -2.13 3.73 -4.19
N GLY A 108 -1.13 3.27 -3.43
CA GLY A 108 0.29 3.49 -3.73
C GLY A 108 0.73 4.96 -3.72
N LEU A 109 -0.08 5.87 -3.18
CA LEU A 109 0.20 7.29 -3.04
C LEU A 109 1.11 7.52 -1.83
N SER A 110 2.39 7.15 -1.99
CA SER A 110 3.39 7.40 -0.96
C SER A 110 3.63 8.89 -0.77
N GLY A 111 4.13 9.29 0.42
CA GLY A 111 4.51 10.67 0.70
C GLY A 111 5.43 11.26 -0.37
N LYS A 112 6.40 10.49 -0.88
CA LYS A 112 7.28 10.93 -1.99
C LYS A 112 6.51 11.30 -3.26
N ILE A 113 5.49 10.53 -3.62
CA ILE A 113 4.67 10.78 -4.82
C ILE A 113 3.81 12.02 -4.62
N LEU A 114 3.17 12.14 -3.45
CA LEU A 114 2.36 13.31 -3.10
C LEU A 114 3.21 14.58 -3.06
N THR A 115 4.37 14.53 -2.40
CA THR A 115 5.33 15.63 -2.36
C THR A 115 5.78 16.02 -3.76
N LYS A 116 6.21 15.06 -4.61
CA LYS A 116 6.61 15.36 -6.00
C LYS A 116 5.51 16.05 -6.81
N ARG A 117 4.25 15.62 -6.65
CA ARG A 117 3.09 16.27 -7.29
C ARG A 117 2.86 17.68 -6.75
N ALA A 118 2.91 17.85 -5.44
CA ALA A 118 2.80 19.17 -4.81
C ALA A 118 3.85 20.12 -5.39
N TRP A 119 5.13 19.73 -5.39
CA TRP A 119 6.22 20.50 -5.98
C TRP A 119 5.99 20.86 -7.45
N GLY A 120 5.52 19.93 -8.27
CA GLY A 120 5.19 20.21 -9.67
C GLY A 120 4.04 21.21 -9.87
N SER A 121 3.18 21.39 -8.87
CA SER A 121 2.05 22.31 -8.91
C SER A 121 2.30 23.66 -8.22
N ILE A 122 3.34 23.76 -7.37
CA ILE A 122 3.70 25.00 -6.66
C ILE A 122 3.92 26.17 -7.62
N PRO A 123 4.67 26.06 -8.74
CA PRO A 123 4.89 27.19 -9.65
C PRO A 123 3.60 27.75 -10.24
N LYS A 124 2.64 26.88 -10.59
CA LYS A 124 1.33 27.29 -11.13
C LYS A 124 0.47 27.97 -10.08
N LYS A 125 0.36 27.38 -8.88
CA LYS A 125 -0.40 27.97 -7.77
C LYS A 125 0.20 29.28 -7.27
N HIS A 126 1.54 29.37 -7.28
CA HIS A 126 2.24 30.61 -6.95
C HIS A 126 1.93 31.71 -7.97
N GLN A 127 1.95 31.41 -9.27
CA GLN A 127 1.54 32.36 -10.31
C GLN A 127 0.07 32.79 -10.16
N GLU A 128 -0.84 31.86 -9.92
CA GLU A 128 -2.26 32.19 -9.65
C GLU A 128 -2.41 33.10 -8.43
N TYR A 129 -1.66 32.82 -7.36
CA TYR A 129 -1.66 33.63 -6.15
C TYR A 129 -1.10 35.03 -6.39
N VAL A 130 0.05 35.14 -7.08
CA VAL A 130 0.63 36.43 -7.48
C VAL A 130 -0.34 37.21 -8.37
N ASN A 131 -0.99 36.57 -9.34
CA ASN A 131 -1.99 37.21 -10.20
C ASN A 131 -3.20 37.73 -9.41
N ARG A 132 -3.67 36.99 -8.39
CA ARG A 132 -4.72 37.48 -7.49
C ARG A 132 -4.26 38.66 -6.65
N LEU A 133 -3.00 38.71 -6.24
CA LEU A 133 -2.46 39.84 -5.48
C LEU A 133 -2.24 41.07 -6.37
N LEU A 134 -1.82 40.88 -7.63
CA LEU A 134 -1.62 41.98 -8.57
C LEU A 134 -2.88 42.86 -8.71
N SER A 135 -4.09 42.29 -8.71
CA SER A 135 -5.33 43.08 -8.74
C SER A 135 -5.55 43.97 -7.51
N PHE A 136 -4.92 43.66 -6.36
CA PHE A 136 -5.01 44.47 -5.14
C PHE A 136 -3.88 45.49 -5.00
N TYR A 137 -2.72 45.23 -5.63
CA TYR A 137 -1.53 46.07 -5.51
C TYR A 137 -1.23 46.93 -6.75
N ASN A 138 -1.95 46.72 -7.85
CA ASN A 138 -1.97 47.67 -8.96
C ASN A 138 -2.81 48.88 -8.54
N GLY A 139 -2.15 50.02 -8.30
CA GLY A 139 -2.82 51.29 -8.06
C GLY A 139 -3.66 51.71 -9.28
N PRO A 140 -4.66 52.59 -9.11
CA PRO A 140 -5.42 53.12 -10.25
C PRO A 140 -4.45 53.84 -11.21
N GLU A 141 -4.59 53.59 -12.51
CA GLU A 141 -3.97 54.41 -13.57
C GLU A 141 -4.47 55.86 -13.52
#